data_AF-A0A1D3TPV3-F1
#
_entry.id   AF-A0A1D3TPV3-F1
#
_cell.length_a   1.000
_cell.length_b   1.000
_cell.length_c   1.000
_cell.angle_alpha   90.00
_cell.angle_beta   90.00
_cell.angle_gamma   90.00
#
_symmetry.space_group_name_H-M   'P 1'
#
loop_
_entity.id
_entity.type
_entity.pdbx_description
1 polymer ?
#
loop_
_entity_poly.entity_id
_entity_poly.type
_entity_poly.pdbx_seq_one_letter_code
_entity_poly.pdbx_strand_id
1 'polypeptide(L)'
;MAVIRVKKIKNFTVMANQHLRNRNLSLKAKGLLSLMLSLPDDWDYSIRGLAAICKEGVDGIRTTLGELEKQGYLIREQKRNGNGQLAIAEYTILEIPGLSGEEQLELEDPEREKHEQEQPEQEKPIPGKP
;
A
#
# COMPACT_ATOMS: atom_id res chain seq x y z
N MET A 1 30.19 12.06 4.06
CA MET A 1 28.82 11.68 4.46
C MET A 1 27.83 12.46 3.62
N ALA A 2 26.90 11.79 2.94
CA ALA A 2 25.85 12.49 2.18
C ALA A 2 24.54 12.47 2.97
N VAL A 3 23.95 13.63 3.18
CA VAL A 3 22.59 13.77 3.72
C VAL A 3 21.68 14.17 2.58
N ILE A 4 20.78 13.27 2.17
CA ILE A 4 19.73 13.57 1.20
C ILE A 4 18.58 14.23 1.97
N ARG A 5 18.30 15.51 1.68
CA ARG A 5 17.13 16.21 2.20
C ARG A 5 16.11 16.33 1.07
N VAL A 6 15.02 15.56 1.16
CA VAL A 6 13.90 15.66 0.22
C VAL A 6 12.81 16.54 0.82
N LYS A 7 12.59 17.73 0.26
CA LYS A 7 11.39 18.54 0.54
C LYS A 7 10.25 17.99 -0.34
N LYS A 8 9.45 17.04 0.15
CA LYS A 8 8.20 16.66 -0.52
C LYS A 8 7.07 17.50 0.07
N ILE A 9 6.36 18.24 -0.79
CA ILE A 9 5.26 19.09 -0.34
C ILE A 9 3.91 18.73 -0.98
N LYS A 10 3.88 17.89 -2.02
CA LYS A 10 2.66 17.32 -2.67
C LYS A 10 3.01 15.98 -3.36
N ASN A 11 2.02 15.12 -3.61
CA ASN A 11 2.12 13.82 -4.30
C ASN A 11 3.03 12.79 -3.60
N PHE A 12 2.69 12.43 -2.37
CA PHE A 12 3.31 11.32 -1.65
C PHE A 12 2.26 10.26 -1.33
N THR A 13 2.70 9.01 -1.28
CA THR A 13 1.90 7.87 -0.84
C THR A 13 2.32 7.53 0.58
N VAL A 14 1.35 7.49 1.50
CA VAL A 14 1.52 6.90 2.83
C VAL A 14 1.02 5.48 2.72
N MET A 15 1.84 4.52 3.14
CA MET A 15 1.55 3.09 3.08
C MET A 15 2.14 2.43 4.32
N ALA A 16 1.56 1.33 4.80
CA ALA A 16 2.14 0.57 5.90
C ALA A 16 3.57 0.09 5.56
N ASN A 17 4.45 0.02 6.57
CA ASN A 17 5.83 -0.45 6.37
C ASN A 17 5.98 -1.98 6.25
N GLN A 18 4.87 -2.73 6.32
CA GLN A 18 4.85 -4.18 6.42
C GLN A 18 5.55 -4.85 5.22
N HIS A 19 5.12 -4.55 3.99
CA HIS A 19 5.73 -5.11 2.77
C HIS A 19 7.17 -4.63 2.57
N LEU A 20 7.46 -3.37 2.91
CA LEU A 20 8.81 -2.81 2.81
C LEU A 20 9.81 -3.55 3.71
N ARG A 21 9.36 -4.02 4.88
CA ARG A 21 10.18 -4.76 5.86
C ARG A 21 10.18 -6.27 5.62
N ASN A 22 9.27 -6.80 4.82
CA ASN A 22 9.22 -8.23 4.51
C ASN A 22 10.50 -8.67 3.76
N ARG A 23 11.26 -9.61 4.34
CA ARG A 23 12.51 -10.12 3.76
C ARG A 23 12.30 -11.16 2.66
N ASN A 24 11.10 -11.72 2.57
CA ASN A 24 10.72 -12.70 1.55
C ASN A 24 10.30 -12.04 0.24
N LEU A 25 10.10 -10.72 0.23
CA LEU A 25 9.84 -9.95 -0.98
C LEU A 25 11.13 -9.43 -1.62
N SER A 26 11.22 -9.61 -2.93
CA SER A 26 12.19 -8.97 -3.79
C SER A 26 11.97 -7.46 -3.80
N LEU A 27 13.04 -6.70 -4.09
CA LEU A 27 12.92 -5.24 -4.25
C LEU A 27 11.95 -4.87 -5.38
N LYS A 28 11.86 -5.71 -6.41
CA LYS A 28 10.90 -5.54 -7.51
C LYS A 28 9.47 -5.70 -7.01
N ALA A 29 9.17 -6.72 -6.21
CA ALA A 29 7.85 -6.91 -5.63
C ALA A 29 7.47 -5.78 -4.67
N LYS A 30 8.40 -5.32 -3.83
CA LYS A 30 8.19 -4.14 -2.97
C LYS A 30 7.88 -2.89 -3.79
N GLY A 31 8.64 -2.65 -4.85
CA GLY A 31 8.44 -1.53 -5.76
C GLY A 31 7.09 -1.58 -6.45
N LEU A 32 6.72 -2.74 -7.01
CA LEU A 32 5.45 -2.92 -7.71
C LEU A 32 4.26 -2.75 -6.76
N LEU A 33 4.28 -3.34 -5.57
CA LEU A 33 3.21 -3.17 -4.59
C LEU A 33 3.07 -1.70 -4.16
N SER A 34 4.19 -1.02 -3.89
CA SER A 34 4.17 0.40 -3.52
C SER A 34 3.64 1.29 -4.65
N LEU A 35 3.94 0.93 -5.91
CA LEU A 35 3.36 1.61 -7.07
C LEU A 35 1.85 1.36 -7.15
N MET A 36 1.40 0.12 -7.02
CA MET A 36 -0.02 -0.21 -7.09
C MET A 36 -0.83 0.52 -6.00
N LEU A 37 -0.32 0.59 -4.77
CA LEU A 37 -0.95 1.35 -3.67
C LEU A 37 -0.95 2.88 -3.88
N SER A 38 -0.19 3.39 -4.85
CA SER A 38 -0.15 4.82 -5.18
C SER A 38 -1.07 5.22 -6.32
N LEU A 39 -1.64 4.24 -7.02
CA LEU A 39 -2.52 4.44 -8.17
C LEU A 39 -3.98 4.54 -7.70
N PRO A 40 -4.86 5.20 -8.47
CA PRO A 40 -6.28 5.27 -8.15
C PRO A 40 -6.96 3.92 -8.36
N ASP A 41 -8.10 3.70 -7.71
CA ASP A 41 -8.83 2.42 -7.74
C ASP A 41 -9.33 2.03 -9.14
N ASP A 42 -9.59 3.04 -10.00
CA ASP A 42 -10.07 2.86 -11.38
C ASP A 42 -8.95 2.60 -12.40
N TRP A 43 -7.70 2.46 -11.93
CA TRP A 43 -6.55 2.22 -12.80
C TRP A 43 -6.59 0.84 -13.48
N ASP A 44 -5.96 0.71 -14.66
CA ASP A 44 -5.77 -0.59 -15.32
C ASP A 44 -4.65 -1.39 -14.65
N TYR A 45 -5.02 -2.18 -13.64
CA TYR A 45 -4.13 -3.12 -12.94
C TYR A 45 -3.84 -4.40 -13.72
N SER A 46 -4.21 -4.49 -15.00
CA SER A 46 -3.80 -5.62 -15.82
C SER A 46 -2.27 -5.70 -15.94
N ILE A 47 -1.76 -6.88 -16.25
CA ILE A 47 -0.32 -7.08 -16.51
C ILE A 47 0.19 -6.11 -17.58
N ARG A 48 -0.63 -5.80 -18.60
CA ARG A 48 -0.27 -4.89 -19.67
C ARG A 48 -0.31 -3.43 -19.22
N GLY A 49 -1.33 -3.03 -18.46
CA GLY A 49 -1.44 -1.69 -17.89
C GLY A 49 -0.25 -1.36 -16.98
N LEU A 50 0.08 -2.28 -16.06
CA LEU A 50 1.25 -2.14 -15.19
C LEU A 50 2.58 -2.15 -15.98
N ALA A 51 2.72 -3.01 -16.99
CA ALA A 51 3.92 -3.02 -17.83
C ALA A 51 4.09 -1.75 -18.68
N ALA A 52 3.01 -1.02 -18.96
CA ALA A 52 3.07 0.23 -19.72
C ALA A 52 3.69 1.39 -18.94
N ILE A 53 3.64 1.35 -17.61
CA ILE A 53 4.19 2.38 -16.71
C ILE A 53 5.48 1.96 -15.98
N CYS A 54 5.85 0.68 -16.08
CA CYS A 54 7.04 0.12 -15.47
C CYS A 54 8.16 -0.08 -16.51
N LYS A 55 9.41 -0.12 -16.03
CA LYS A 55 10.55 -0.51 -16.87
C LYS A 55 10.52 -2.00 -17.21
N GLU A 56 9.96 -2.79 -16.30
CA GLU A 56 9.73 -4.21 -16.43
C GLU A 56 8.73 -4.50 -17.55
N GLY A 57 9.08 -5.42 -18.45
CA GLY A 57 8.15 -5.93 -19.44
C GLY A 57 7.08 -6.84 -18.82
N VAL A 58 6.14 -7.26 -19.67
CA VAL A 58 4.98 -8.11 -19.33
C VAL A 58 5.36 -9.32 -18.46
N ASP A 59 6.43 -10.05 -18.81
CA ASP A 59 6.85 -11.22 -18.05
C ASP A 59 7.44 -10.85 -16.68
N GLY A 60 8.14 -9.72 -16.60
CA GLY A 60 8.65 -9.17 -15.35
C GLY A 60 7.51 -8.80 -14.40
N ILE A 61 6.47 -8.13 -14.91
CA ILE A 61 5.26 -7.83 -14.13
C ILE A 61 4.55 -9.11 -13.70
N ARG A 62 4.31 -10.05 -14.63
CA ARG A 62 3.63 -11.32 -14.34
C ARG A 62 4.31 -12.10 -13.23
N THR A 63 5.64 -12.25 -13.32
CA THR A 63 6.42 -12.97 -12.30
C THR A 63 6.37 -12.27 -10.95
N THR A 64 6.40 -10.94 -10.93
CA THR A 64 6.33 -10.14 -9.70
C THR A 64 4.95 -10.22 -9.05
N LEU A 65 3.86 -10.17 -9.82
CA LEU A 65 2.50 -10.35 -9.29
C LEU A 65 2.33 -11.75 -8.68
N GLY A 66 2.87 -12.79 -9.32
CA GLY A 66 2.85 -14.14 -8.74
C GLY A 66 3.68 -14.26 -7.44
N GLU A 67 4.72 -13.44 -7.26
CA GLU A 67 5.45 -13.35 -5.99
C GLU A 67 4.58 -12.70 -4.90
N LEU A 68 3.89 -11.60 -5.22
CA LEU A 68 2.99 -10.91 -4.30
C LEU A 68 1.81 -11.80 -3.87
N GLU A 69 1.24 -12.55 -4.81
CA GLU A 69 0.17 -13.53 -4.55
C GLU A 69 0.64 -14.62 -3.58
N LYS A 70 1.83 -15.19 -3.83
CA LYS A 70 2.43 -16.20 -2.93
C LYS A 70 2.71 -15.67 -1.52
N GLN A 71 3.00 -14.39 -1.39
CA GLN A 71 3.26 -13.75 -0.09
C GLN A 71 1.99 -13.16 0.54
N GLY A 72 0.82 -13.34 -0.10
CA GLY A 72 -0.48 -12.93 0.44
C GLY A 72 -0.78 -11.44 0.34
N TYR A 73 -0.07 -10.69 -0.52
CA TYR A 73 -0.33 -9.25 -0.75
C TYR A 73 -1.25 -8.99 -1.95
N LEU A 74 -1.58 -10.03 -2.70
CA LEU A 74 -2.42 -9.94 -3.88
C LEU A 74 -3.35 -11.15 -3.91
N ILE A 75 -4.65 -10.91 -4.05
CA ILE A 75 -5.63 -11.94 -4.36
C ILE A 75 -6.05 -11.74 -5.81
N ARG A 76 -6.07 -12.82 -6.58
CA ARG A 76 -6.49 -12.80 -7.98
C ARG A 76 -7.74 -13.66 -8.16
N GLU A 77 -8.84 -13.02 -8.50
CA GLU A 77 -10.08 -13.71 -8.82
C GLU A 77 -10.31 -13.72 -10.32
N GLN A 78 -10.56 -14.91 -10.88
CA GLN A 78 -10.97 -15.03 -12.28
C GLN A 78 -12.47 -15.19 -12.33
N LYS A 79 -13.18 -14.10 -12.62
CA LYS A 79 -14.59 -14.21 -12.99
C LYS A 79 -14.67 -14.94 -14.33
N ARG A 80 -15.59 -15.90 -14.45
CA ARG A 80 -15.97 -16.48 -15.74
C ARG A 80 -17.26 -15.80 -16.16
N ASN A 81 -17.36 -15.38 -17.42
CA ASN A 81 -18.61 -14.82 -17.89
C ASN A 81 -19.65 -15.94 -18.06
N GLY A 82 -20.95 -15.58 -18.13
CA GLY A 82 -22.05 -16.55 -18.27
C GLY A 82 -21.96 -17.48 -19.50
N ASN A 83 -21.06 -17.19 -20.44
CA ASN A 83 -20.79 -17.99 -21.63
C ASN A 83 -19.55 -18.89 -21.50
N GLY A 84 -18.97 -19.02 -20.29
CA GLY A 84 -17.80 -19.86 -20.02
C GLY A 84 -16.48 -19.34 -20.57
N GLN A 85 -16.43 -18.10 -21.09
CA GLN A 85 -15.19 -17.46 -21.50
C GLN A 85 -14.50 -16.84 -20.28
N LEU A 86 -13.16 -16.83 -20.34
CA LEU A 86 -12.31 -16.22 -19.31
C LEU A 86 -12.67 -14.72 -19.20
N ALA A 87 -13.23 -14.28 -18.08
CA ALA A 87 -13.51 -12.86 -17.88
C ALA A 87 -12.28 -12.13 -17.31
N ILE A 88 -12.45 -10.82 -17.16
CA ILE A 88 -11.45 -9.91 -16.58
C ILE A 88 -11.02 -10.44 -15.21
N ALA A 89 -9.70 -10.49 -14.99
CA ALA A 89 -9.16 -10.84 -13.68
C ALA A 89 -9.31 -9.64 -12.76
N GLU A 90 -9.90 -9.87 -11.59
CA GLU A 90 -10.02 -8.89 -10.52
C GLU A 90 -8.88 -9.09 -9.54
N TYR A 91 -8.27 -7.99 -9.12
CA TYR A 91 -7.13 -8.00 -8.21
C TYR A 91 -7.50 -7.24 -6.95
N THR A 92 -7.39 -7.92 -5.81
CA THR A 92 -7.47 -7.27 -4.50
C THR A 92 -6.04 -7.11 -3.98
N ILE A 93 -5.61 -5.87 -3.82
CA ILE A 93 -4.28 -5.53 -3.31
C ILE A 93 -4.41 -5.32 -1.80
N LEU A 94 -3.52 -5.94 -1.03
CA LEU A 94 -3.56 -5.91 0.43
C LEU A 94 -2.31 -5.20 0.97
N GLU A 95 -2.46 -4.27 1.91
CA GLU A 95 -1.30 -3.68 2.60
C GLU A 95 -0.70 -4.63 3.64
N ILE A 96 -1.55 -5.45 4.26
CA ILE A 96 -1.17 -6.44 5.27
C ILE A 96 -1.47 -7.81 4.70
N PRO A 97 -0.48 -8.73 4.68
CA PRO A 97 -0.66 -10.01 4.01
C PRO A 97 -1.65 -10.89 4.79
N GLY A 98 -2.54 -11.57 4.07
CA GLY A 98 -3.44 -12.56 4.64
C GLY A 98 -4.67 -12.02 5.38
N LEU A 99 -4.92 -10.70 5.37
CA LEU A 99 -6.27 -10.19 5.64
C LEU A 99 -7.14 -10.45 4.40
N SER A 100 -8.31 -11.02 4.61
CA SER A 100 -9.37 -10.98 3.60
C SER A 100 -9.80 -9.53 3.35
N GLY A 101 -10.28 -9.21 2.15
CA GLY A 101 -10.72 -7.84 1.83
C GLY A 101 -11.84 -7.32 2.76
N GLU A 102 -12.62 -8.22 3.37
CA GLU A 102 -13.66 -7.90 4.35
C GLU A 102 -13.07 -7.42 5.70
N GLU A 103 -12.00 -8.06 6.18
CA GLU A 103 -11.30 -7.66 7.41
C GLU A 103 -10.56 -6.32 7.26
N GLN A 104 -10.21 -5.92 6.04
CA GLN A 104 -9.59 -4.60 5.79
C GLN A 104 -10.60 -3.46 5.87
N LEU A 105 -11.81 -3.67 5.34
CA LEU A 105 -12.90 -2.68 5.41
C LEU A 105 -13.38 -2.47 6.86
N GLU A 106 -13.31 -3.50 7.71
CA GLU A 106 -13.59 -3.38 9.15
C GLU A 106 -12.52 -2.55 9.90
N LEU A 107 -11.28 -2.48 9.41
CA LEU A 107 -10.23 -1.62 9.97
C LEU A 107 -10.35 -0.16 9.52
N GLU A 108 -11.13 0.14 8.48
CA GLU A 108 -11.37 1.49 8.00
C GLU A 108 -12.38 2.26 8.85
N ASP A 109 -13.09 1.62 9.80
CA ASP A 109 -14.00 2.31 10.73
C ASP A 109 -13.23 2.76 11.99
N PRO A 110 -12.83 4.04 12.09
CA PRO A 110 -12.09 4.54 13.24
C PRO A 110 -13.11 5.07 14.25
N GLU A 111 -14.04 4.23 14.73
CA GLU A 111 -14.85 4.61 15.88
C GLU A 111 -14.01 4.57 17.17
N ARG A 112 -13.45 5.75 17.46
CA ARG A 112 -13.23 6.31 18.81
C ARG A 112 -12.24 5.59 19.73
N GLU A 113 -10.96 5.61 19.38
CA GLU A 113 -9.97 5.90 20.42
C GLU A 113 -9.92 7.42 20.60
N LYS A 114 -10.75 7.91 21.54
CA LYS A 114 -10.56 9.21 22.18
C LYS A 114 -9.17 9.17 22.84
N HIS A 115 -8.14 9.54 22.11
CA HIS A 115 -6.92 10.01 22.75
C HIS A 115 -7.22 11.40 23.31
N GLU A 116 -7.51 11.44 24.60
CA GLU A 116 -7.33 12.63 25.43
C GLU A 116 -5.95 13.21 25.11
N GLN A 117 -5.94 14.39 24.49
CA GLN A 117 -4.76 15.22 24.42
C GLN A 117 -4.45 15.66 25.85
N GLU A 118 -3.57 14.94 26.54
CA GLU A 118 -2.85 15.54 27.66
C GLU A 118 -2.00 16.67 27.09
N GLN A 119 -2.52 17.89 27.20
CA GLN A 119 -1.76 19.10 26.96
C GLN A 119 -0.54 19.07 27.90
N PRO A 120 0.69 19.31 27.40
CA PRO A 120 1.82 19.47 28.29
C PRO A 120 1.58 20.70 29.17
N GLU A 121 1.58 20.52 30.49
CA GLU A 121 1.55 21.62 31.46
C GLU A 121 2.72 22.56 31.17
N GLN A 122 2.39 23.79 30.72
CA GLN A 122 3.37 24.87 30.65
C GLN A 122 3.70 25.31 32.08
N GLU A 123 4.91 24.99 32.55
CA GLU A 123 5.47 25.64 33.74
C GLU A 123 5.49 27.16 33.52
N LYS A 124 4.69 27.87 34.31
CA LYS A 124 4.69 29.34 34.33
C LYS A 124 6.05 29.83 34.85
N PRO A 125 6.69 30.80 34.18
CA PRO A 125 7.90 31.39 34.73
C PRO A 125 7.57 32.13 36.02
N ILE A 126 8.36 31.85 37.07
CA ILE A 126 8.28 32.50 38.37
C ILE A 126 8.58 34.00 38.17
N PRO A 127 7.65 34.93 38.51
CA PRO A 127 7.96 36.34 38.47
C PRO A 127 8.82 36.70 39.69
N GLY A 128 10.10 36.97 39.44
CA GLY A 128 10.92 37.72 40.40
C GLY A 128 10.36 39.13 40.56
N LYS A 129 10.09 39.52 41.80
CA LYS A 129 9.72 40.88 42.21
C LYS A 129 10.36 41.14 43.58
N PRO A 130 10.62 42.41 43.91
CA PRO A 130 11.50 43.40 43.28
C PRO A 130 12.95 43.32 43.80
#